data_AF-A0A9E5BHP6-F1
#
_entry.id   AF-A0A9E5BHP6-F1
#
_cell.length_a   1.000
_cell.length_b   1.000
_cell.length_c   1.000
_cell.angle_alpha   90.00
_cell.angle_beta   90.00
_cell.angle_gamma   90.00
#
_symmetry.space_group_name_H-M   'P 1'
#
loop_
_entity.id
_entity.type
_entity.pdbx_description
1 polymer ?
#
loop_
_entity_poly.entity_id
_entity_poly.type
_entity_poly.pdbx_seq_one_letter_code
_entity_poly.pdbx_strand_id
1 'polypeptide(L)'
;GTFRPISLVNEDMLACAERSLAKTKESVSIFEMCVGQESTDLKEILDRIALVSTLGRPLLITRHRGWYRLPAYFRLHTDGEITLIAGMNNLVDLFNPQHYTHLEGGVLEACGRLFKENVKVMVYPMRGDQLRRLIEDPVACQVCFPETYQIEVDSVVTAADVQVRPAVAGLFQHLRTNGFLVPITGASPQALACQPRTLAERIAAGVDGWEKEVPAPVAKEITRRKQ
;
A
#
# COMPACT_ATOMS: atom_id res chain seq x y z
N GLY A 1 2.45 -0.92 -5.82
CA GLY A 1 2.94 0.35 -5.20
C GLY A 1 3.56 1.25 -6.25
N THR A 2 3.81 2.54 -5.96
CA THR A 2 4.42 3.48 -6.93
C THR A 2 5.95 3.46 -6.92
N PHE A 3 6.55 3.11 -5.78
CA PHE A 3 8.01 3.03 -5.55
C PHE A 3 8.79 4.25 -6.05
N ARG A 4 8.41 5.44 -5.56
CA ARG A 4 8.92 6.73 -6.02
C ARG A 4 9.69 7.52 -4.93
N PRO A 5 10.89 7.10 -4.51
CA PRO A 5 11.51 5.79 -4.69
C PRO A 5 10.94 4.73 -3.71
N ILE A 6 11.37 3.47 -3.83
CA ILE A 6 11.13 2.47 -2.78
C ILE A 6 11.77 2.93 -1.45
N SER A 7 11.04 2.77 -0.35
CA SER A 7 11.40 3.34 0.96
C SER A 7 11.43 2.27 2.06
N LEU A 8 11.92 2.64 3.25
CA LEU A 8 11.96 1.73 4.40
C LEU A 8 10.56 1.23 4.80
N VAL A 9 9.51 2.02 4.58
CA VAL A 9 8.13 1.55 4.86
C VAL A 9 7.75 0.38 3.98
N ASN A 10 8.26 0.28 2.74
CA ASN A 10 7.95 -0.85 1.85
C ASN A 10 8.57 -2.15 2.33
N GLU A 11 9.84 -2.11 2.76
CA GLU A 11 10.51 -3.28 3.33
C GLU A 11 9.90 -3.67 4.68
N ASP A 12 9.58 -2.70 5.53
CA ASP A 12 9.00 -3.01 6.84
C ASP A 12 7.57 -3.56 6.72
N MET A 13 6.77 -3.05 5.78
CA MET A 13 5.47 -3.62 5.41
C MET A 13 5.58 -5.12 5.10
N LEU A 14 6.51 -5.48 4.22
CA LEU A 14 6.73 -6.86 3.82
C LEU A 14 7.25 -7.71 5.00
N ALA A 15 8.25 -7.20 5.72
CA ALA A 15 8.85 -7.92 6.85
C ALA A 15 7.85 -8.18 7.98
N CYS A 16 6.98 -7.21 8.30
CA CYS A 16 5.93 -7.40 9.31
C CYS A 16 4.90 -8.45 8.87
N ALA A 17 4.49 -8.42 7.59
CA ALA A 17 3.57 -9.41 7.05
C ALA A 17 4.18 -10.81 7.07
N GLU A 18 5.42 -10.97 6.60
CA GLU A 18 6.14 -12.25 6.60
C GLU A 18 6.38 -12.83 8.01
N ARG A 19 6.47 -11.98 9.04
CA ARG A 19 6.53 -12.44 10.45
C ARG A 19 5.19 -13.01 10.93
N SER A 20 4.08 -12.52 10.40
CA SER A 20 2.72 -12.88 10.80
C SER A 20 2.16 -14.05 9.97
N LEU A 21 2.74 -14.33 8.81
CA LEU A 21 2.35 -15.41 7.92
C LEU A 21 3.12 -16.70 8.25
N ALA A 22 2.45 -17.84 8.14
CA ALA A 22 3.12 -19.13 8.22
C ALA A 22 4.08 -19.29 7.03
N LYS A 23 5.38 -19.36 7.29
CA LYS A 23 6.37 -19.58 6.24
C LYS A 23 6.28 -21.01 5.72
N THR A 24 5.81 -21.18 4.49
CA THR A 24 5.95 -22.44 3.75
C THR A 24 7.19 -22.34 2.87
N LYS A 25 7.78 -23.50 2.50
CA LYS A 25 8.95 -23.51 1.59
C LYS A 25 8.63 -23.01 0.17
N GLU A 26 7.34 -22.86 -0.16
CA GLU A 26 6.85 -22.50 -1.49
C GLU A 26 6.30 -21.08 -1.57
N SER A 27 6.33 -20.30 -0.47
CA SER A 27 5.85 -18.93 -0.48
C SER A 27 6.78 -18.01 -1.26
N VAL A 28 6.23 -17.22 -2.19
CA VAL A 28 6.98 -16.23 -2.97
C VAL A 28 6.46 -14.82 -2.66
N SER A 29 7.36 -13.95 -2.18
CA SER A 29 7.08 -12.52 -1.97
C SER A 29 7.49 -11.73 -3.22
N ILE A 30 6.57 -10.92 -3.74
CA ILE A 30 6.78 -10.13 -4.96
C ILE A 30 6.35 -8.69 -4.70
N PHE A 31 7.17 -7.73 -5.09
CA PHE A 31 6.73 -6.35 -5.16
C PHE A 31 5.93 -6.11 -6.43
N GLU A 32 4.77 -5.48 -6.30
CA GLU A 32 3.97 -5.05 -7.44
C GLU A 32 4.21 -3.56 -7.71
N MET A 33 4.47 -3.20 -8.97
CA MET A 33 4.50 -1.81 -9.43
C MET A 33 3.48 -1.60 -10.55
N CYS A 34 2.42 -0.87 -10.23
CA CYS A 34 1.39 -0.49 -11.19
C CYS A 34 1.83 0.75 -11.98
N VAL A 35 1.90 0.63 -13.30
CA VAL A 35 2.26 1.72 -14.23
C VAL A 35 1.05 2.16 -15.07
N GLY A 36 1.13 3.35 -15.67
CA GLY A 36 0.07 3.91 -16.54
C GLY A 36 -1.05 4.64 -15.81
N GLN A 37 -0.83 5.03 -14.54
CA GLN A 37 -1.76 5.90 -13.78
C GLN A 37 -1.54 7.39 -14.03
N GLU A 38 -0.33 7.75 -14.41
CA GLU A 38 0.17 9.12 -14.56
C GLU A 38 0.80 9.25 -15.95
N SER A 39 0.92 10.47 -16.47
CA SER A 39 1.81 10.79 -17.58
C SER A 39 3.28 10.73 -17.11
N THR A 40 3.69 9.58 -16.56
CA THR A 40 5.05 9.34 -16.09
C THR A 40 5.94 9.07 -17.29
N ASP A 41 7.08 9.76 -17.34
CA ASP A 41 8.10 9.51 -18.35
C ASP A 41 8.67 8.08 -18.25
N LEU A 42 9.02 7.47 -19.40
CA LEU A 42 9.58 6.13 -19.45
C LEU A 42 10.88 6.04 -18.63
N LYS A 43 11.71 7.09 -18.67
CA LYS A 43 12.94 7.15 -17.87
C LYS A 43 12.63 7.00 -16.39
N GLU A 44 11.59 7.67 -15.92
CA GLU A 44 11.21 7.61 -14.52
C GLU A 44 10.71 6.21 -14.13
N ILE A 45 9.95 5.53 -15.00
CA ILE A 45 9.54 4.13 -14.77
C ILE A 45 10.78 3.23 -14.66
N LEU A 46 11.75 3.38 -15.58
CA LEU A 46 12.99 2.60 -15.56
C LEU A 46 13.85 2.90 -14.33
N ASP A 47 13.89 4.15 -13.87
CA ASP A 47 14.56 4.54 -12.64
C ASP A 47 13.93 3.85 -11.43
N ARG A 48 12.59 3.88 -11.30
CA ARG A 48 11.88 3.18 -10.22
C ARG A 48 12.15 1.67 -10.23
N ILE A 49 12.11 1.02 -11.41
CA ILE A 49 12.45 -0.40 -11.56
C ILE A 49 13.85 -0.67 -11.06
N ALA A 50 14.83 0.12 -11.51
CA ALA A 50 16.22 -0.11 -11.15
C ALA A 50 16.46 0.09 -9.65
N LEU A 51 15.80 1.06 -9.01
CA LEU A 51 15.87 1.26 -7.56
C LEU A 51 15.31 0.06 -6.80
N VAL A 52 14.16 -0.50 -7.21
CA VAL A 52 13.62 -1.72 -6.60
C VAL A 52 14.56 -2.90 -6.80
N SER A 53 15.16 -3.05 -7.99
CA SER A 53 16.10 -4.14 -8.30
C SER A 53 17.35 -4.13 -7.41
N THR A 54 17.74 -2.99 -6.83
CA THR A 54 18.87 -2.94 -5.87
C THR A 54 18.64 -3.79 -4.62
N LEU A 55 17.38 -4.14 -4.31
CA LEU A 55 17.01 -4.97 -3.18
C LEU A 55 17.06 -6.48 -3.49
N GLY A 56 17.27 -6.86 -4.76
CA GLY A 56 17.33 -8.27 -5.18
C GLY A 56 16.01 -9.03 -5.05
N ARG A 57 14.88 -8.32 -4.95
CA ARG A 57 13.54 -8.93 -4.82
C ARG A 57 12.83 -9.01 -6.17
N PRO A 58 11.97 -10.03 -6.38
CA PRO A 58 11.12 -10.10 -7.56
C PRO A 58 10.19 -8.88 -7.67
N LEU A 59 10.06 -8.35 -8.88
CA LEU A 59 9.20 -7.21 -9.19
C LEU A 59 8.25 -7.58 -10.34
N LEU A 60 6.95 -7.47 -10.07
CA LEU A 60 5.88 -7.58 -11.06
C LEU A 60 5.46 -6.18 -11.51
N ILE A 61 5.45 -5.94 -12.82
CA ILE A 61 4.95 -4.70 -13.42
C ILE A 61 3.55 -4.95 -13.96
N THR A 62 2.57 -4.12 -13.57
CA THR A 62 1.19 -4.25 -14.04
C THR A 62 0.65 -2.95 -14.62
N ARG A 63 -0.44 -3.04 -15.39
CA ARG A 63 -1.25 -1.89 -15.84
C ARG A 63 -2.69 -2.02 -15.34
N HIS A 64 -2.91 -2.74 -14.24
CA HIS A 64 -4.24 -3.08 -13.75
C HIS A 64 -4.69 -2.08 -12.68
N ARG A 65 -5.73 -1.30 -12.99
CA ARG A 65 -6.44 -0.50 -11.99
C ARG A 65 -7.28 -1.39 -11.10
N GLY A 66 -7.15 -1.18 -9.78
CA GLY A 66 -7.92 -1.86 -8.75
C GLY A 66 -7.34 -3.23 -8.39
N TRP A 67 -7.14 -3.45 -7.09
CA TRP A 67 -6.55 -4.68 -6.58
C TRP A 67 -7.34 -5.94 -6.88
N TYR A 68 -8.64 -5.83 -7.13
CA TYR A 68 -9.52 -6.97 -7.45
C TYR A 68 -9.06 -7.79 -8.67
N ARG A 69 -8.19 -7.24 -9.53
CA ARG A 69 -7.62 -7.96 -10.69
C ARG A 69 -6.41 -8.83 -10.34
N LEU A 70 -5.65 -8.48 -9.31
CA LEU A 70 -4.42 -9.20 -8.95
C LEU A 70 -4.70 -10.64 -8.49
N PRO A 71 -5.66 -10.90 -7.57
CA PRO A 71 -5.98 -12.27 -7.20
C PRO A 71 -6.44 -13.10 -8.40
N ALA A 72 -7.23 -12.52 -9.30
CA ALA A 72 -7.69 -13.23 -10.49
C ALA A 72 -6.52 -13.67 -11.39
N TYR A 73 -5.50 -12.82 -11.53
CA TYR A 73 -4.27 -13.17 -12.25
C TYR A 73 -3.50 -14.29 -11.53
N PHE A 74 -3.22 -14.14 -10.23
CA PHE A 74 -2.45 -15.13 -9.47
C PHE A 74 -3.17 -16.48 -9.36
N ARG A 75 -4.50 -16.51 -9.36
CA ARG A 75 -5.30 -17.74 -9.36
C ARG A 75 -5.11 -18.59 -10.62
N LEU A 76 -4.54 -18.04 -11.70
CA LEU A 76 -4.14 -18.83 -12.87
C LEU A 76 -2.86 -19.64 -12.63
N HIS A 77 -2.15 -19.36 -11.54
CA HIS A 77 -0.81 -19.89 -11.26
C HIS A 77 -0.69 -20.54 -9.88
N THR A 78 -1.66 -20.34 -8.98
CA THR A 78 -1.66 -20.96 -7.64
C THR A 78 -3.05 -21.07 -7.03
N ASP A 79 -3.29 -22.20 -6.37
CA ASP A 79 -4.45 -22.44 -5.50
C ASP A 79 -4.15 -22.08 -4.03
N GLY A 80 -2.90 -21.70 -3.72
CA GLY A 80 -2.45 -21.36 -2.38
C GLY A 80 -2.98 -20.02 -1.85
N GLU A 81 -2.58 -19.66 -0.63
CA GLU A 81 -2.97 -18.39 -0.03
C GLU A 81 -2.35 -17.19 -0.77
N ILE A 82 -3.18 -16.20 -1.12
CA ILE A 82 -2.75 -14.93 -1.71
C ILE A 82 -2.90 -13.85 -0.64
N THR A 83 -1.79 -13.25 -0.25
CA THR A 83 -1.77 -12.14 0.69
C THR A 83 -1.33 -10.86 -0.01
N LEU A 84 -2.22 -9.88 -0.10
CA LEU A 84 -1.89 -8.54 -0.57
C LEU A 84 -1.46 -7.69 0.63
N ILE A 85 -0.35 -6.98 0.52
CA ILE A 85 0.20 -6.14 1.59
C ILE A 85 0.12 -4.68 1.16
N ALA A 86 -0.43 -3.82 2.01
CA ALA A 86 -0.64 -2.42 1.65
C ALA A 86 -0.74 -1.48 2.85
N GLY A 87 -0.68 -0.17 2.59
CA GLY A 87 -0.85 0.88 3.60
C GLY A 87 -2.30 1.35 3.74
N MET A 88 -2.57 2.13 4.79
CA MET A 88 -3.89 2.69 5.09
C MET A 88 -4.48 3.52 3.94
N ASN A 89 -3.65 4.22 3.17
CA ASN A 89 -4.10 4.98 2.00
C ASN A 89 -4.82 4.11 0.97
N ASN A 90 -4.41 2.85 0.83
CA ASN A 90 -5.04 1.98 -0.14
C ASN A 90 -6.37 1.40 0.34
N LEU A 91 -6.63 1.45 1.65
CA LEU A 91 -7.97 1.19 2.18
C LEU A 91 -8.96 2.22 1.66
N VAL A 92 -8.54 3.49 1.56
CA VAL A 92 -9.32 4.56 0.93
C VAL A 92 -9.60 4.22 -0.52
N ASP A 93 -8.58 3.83 -1.27
CA ASP A 93 -8.73 3.44 -2.68
C ASP A 93 -9.68 2.25 -2.87
N LEU A 94 -9.66 1.30 -1.92
CA LEU A 94 -10.48 0.09 -1.96
C LEU A 94 -11.97 0.42 -1.85
N PHE A 95 -12.34 1.41 -1.05
CA PHE A 95 -13.73 1.81 -0.85
C PHE A 95 -14.17 3.01 -1.69
N ASN A 96 -13.28 3.61 -2.50
CA ASN A 96 -13.59 4.78 -3.31
C ASN A 96 -14.51 4.41 -4.50
N PRO A 97 -15.78 4.86 -4.54
CA PRO A 97 -16.69 4.53 -5.63
C PRO A 97 -16.22 5.04 -6.99
N GLN A 98 -15.46 6.14 -7.02
CA GLN A 98 -14.94 6.72 -8.27
C GLN A 98 -13.98 5.77 -9.01
N HIS A 99 -13.34 4.83 -8.29
CA HIS A 99 -12.44 3.84 -8.88
C HIS A 99 -13.18 2.68 -9.57
N TYR A 100 -14.50 2.56 -9.37
CA TYR A 100 -15.31 1.42 -9.80
C TYR A 100 -16.55 1.82 -10.60
N THR A 101 -16.56 3.01 -11.20
CA THR A 101 -17.68 3.50 -12.03
C THR A 101 -17.90 2.64 -13.29
N HIS A 102 -16.90 1.88 -13.71
CA HIS A 102 -16.98 0.92 -14.83
C HIS A 102 -17.45 -0.49 -14.39
N LEU A 103 -17.72 -0.70 -13.10
CA LEU A 103 -18.31 -1.95 -12.57
C LEU A 103 -19.77 -1.68 -12.20
N GLU A 104 -20.70 -2.52 -12.66
CA GLU A 104 -22.13 -2.35 -12.38
C GLU A 104 -22.44 -2.38 -10.88
N GLY A 105 -21.77 -3.26 -10.12
CA GLY A 105 -21.90 -3.36 -8.67
C GLY A 105 -20.90 -2.50 -7.88
N GLY A 106 -20.12 -1.64 -8.54
CA GLY A 106 -19.21 -0.69 -7.92
C GLY A 106 -18.25 -1.32 -6.90
N VAL A 107 -18.17 -0.71 -5.71
CA VAL A 107 -17.28 -1.14 -4.61
C VAL A 107 -17.60 -2.57 -4.13
N LEU A 108 -18.89 -2.95 -4.08
CA LEU A 108 -19.29 -4.27 -3.62
C LEU A 108 -18.82 -5.35 -4.59
N GLU A 109 -19.00 -5.13 -5.88
CA GLU A 109 -18.49 -6.03 -6.91
C GLU A 109 -16.96 -6.12 -6.88
N ALA A 110 -16.26 -5.00 -6.72
CA ALA A 110 -14.81 -4.99 -6.59
C ALA A 110 -14.33 -5.80 -5.37
N CYS A 111 -14.98 -5.63 -4.22
CA CYS A 111 -14.67 -6.40 -3.01
C CYS A 111 -14.96 -7.89 -3.19
N GLY A 112 -16.10 -8.28 -3.78
CA GLY A 112 -16.42 -9.69 -4.05
C GLY A 112 -15.45 -10.34 -5.05
N ARG A 113 -14.89 -9.57 -5.99
CA ARG A 113 -13.85 -10.04 -6.91
C ARG A 113 -12.47 -10.16 -6.23
N LEU A 114 -12.16 -9.29 -5.28
CA LEU A 114 -10.90 -9.25 -4.53
C LEU A 114 -10.83 -10.36 -3.47
N PHE A 115 -11.82 -10.42 -2.60
CA PHE A 115 -11.86 -11.29 -1.43
C PHE A 115 -12.49 -12.65 -1.76
N LYS A 116 -11.93 -13.31 -2.77
CA LYS A 116 -12.23 -14.71 -3.09
C LYS A 116 -11.56 -15.62 -2.07
N GLU A 117 -11.87 -16.91 -2.16
CA GLU A 117 -11.29 -17.94 -1.29
C GLU A 117 -9.75 -17.84 -1.22
N ASN A 118 -9.22 -17.92 0.00
CA ASN A 118 -7.80 -17.83 0.32
C ASN A 118 -7.12 -16.53 -0.15
N VAL A 119 -7.85 -15.42 -0.25
CA VAL A 119 -7.29 -14.08 -0.50
C VAL A 119 -7.53 -13.19 0.70
N LYS A 120 -6.46 -12.58 1.22
CA LYS A 120 -6.55 -11.56 2.28
C LYS A 120 -5.70 -10.34 1.95
N VAL A 121 -6.07 -9.21 2.54
CA VAL A 121 -5.31 -7.97 2.50
C VAL A 121 -4.81 -7.68 3.92
N MET A 122 -3.50 -7.56 4.05
CA MET A 122 -2.85 -7.11 5.27
C MET A 122 -2.57 -5.60 5.20
N VAL A 123 -3.09 -4.86 6.17
CA VAL A 123 -3.05 -3.39 6.18
C VAL A 123 -2.04 -2.90 7.21
N TYR A 124 -1.01 -2.21 6.71
CA TYR A 124 0.05 -1.60 7.49
C TYR A 124 -0.45 -0.35 8.22
N PRO A 125 -0.06 -0.17 9.50
CA PRO A 125 -0.51 0.97 10.29
C PRO A 125 0.05 2.29 9.75
N MET A 126 -0.58 3.38 10.16
CA MET A 126 -0.21 4.73 9.79
C MET A 126 -0.07 5.58 11.05
N ARG A 127 0.89 6.52 11.06
CA ARG A 127 0.98 7.49 12.16
C ARG A 127 -0.21 8.44 12.14
N GLY A 128 -0.64 8.90 13.31
CA GLY A 128 -1.78 9.78 13.45
C GLY A 128 -1.63 11.11 12.70
N ASP A 129 -0.43 11.69 12.71
CA ASP A 129 -0.11 12.90 11.93
C ASP A 129 -0.27 12.69 10.42
N GLN A 130 0.14 11.55 9.91
CA GLN A 130 -0.02 11.17 8.50
C GLN A 130 -1.48 10.89 8.15
N LEU A 131 -2.21 10.19 9.03
CA LEU A 131 -3.62 9.87 8.82
C LEU A 131 -4.48 11.14 8.85
N ARG A 132 -4.14 12.13 9.69
CA ARG A 132 -4.80 13.44 9.67
C ARG A 132 -4.68 14.13 8.32
N ARG A 133 -3.47 14.18 7.74
CA ARG A 133 -3.25 14.71 6.38
C ARG A 133 -4.04 13.94 5.32
N LEU A 134 -4.18 12.62 5.50
CA LEU A 134 -4.99 11.80 4.60
C LEU A 134 -6.48 12.13 4.73
N ILE A 135 -6.98 12.42 5.93
CA ILE A 135 -8.39 12.80 6.17
C ILE A 135 -8.69 14.19 5.61
N GLU A 136 -7.71 15.10 5.63
CA GLU A 136 -7.84 16.44 5.03
C GLU A 136 -7.99 16.38 3.49
N ASP A 137 -7.65 15.26 2.85
CA ASP A 137 -7.92 15.05 1.43
C ASP A 137 -9.44 14.95 1.17
N PRO A 138 -10.03 15.84 0.34
CA PRO A 138 -11.47 15.87 0.10
C PRO A 138 -12.05 14.54 -0.42
N VAL A 139 -11.27 13.76 -1.17
CA VAL A 139 -11.69 12.46 -1.71
C VAL A 139 -11.68 11.42 -0.59
N ALA A 140 -10.61 11.37 0.21
CA ALA A 140 -10.50 10.40 1.29
C ALA A 140 -11.58 10.60 2.36
N CYS A 141 -11.91 11.85 2.65
CA CYS A 141 -12.96 12.22 3.58
C CYS A 141 -14.34 11.81 3.09
N GLN A 142 -14.64 11.88 1.79
CA GLN A 142 -15.93 11.44 1.24
C GLN A 142 -16.11 9.93 1.26
N VAL A 143 -15.00 9.20 1.18
CA VAL A 143 -14.99 7.76 0.92
C VAL A 143 -14.93 6.93 2.19
N CYS A 144 -13.92 7.19 3.03
CA CYS A 144 -13.63 6.31 4.15
C CYS A 144 -13.93 6.95 5.49
N PHE A 145 -13.43 8.15 5.77
CA PHE A 145 -13.41 8.65 7.15
C PHE A 145 -14.60 9.57 7.47
N PRO A 146 -15.21 9.47 8.66
CA PRO A 146 -16.23 10.43 9.07
C PRO A 146 -15.60 11.80 9.38
N GLU A 147 -16.34 12.89 9.15
CA GLU A 147 -15.87 14.27 9.45
C GLU A 147 -15.56 14.50 10.93
N THR A 148 -16.18 13.72 11.81
CA THR A 148 -15.97 13.78 13.26
C THR A 148 -14.75 12.98 13.72
N TYR A 149 -13.97 12.39 12.80
CA TYR A 149 -12.87 11.50 13.18
C TYR A 149 -11.70 12.27 13.80
N GLN A 150 -11.41 11.99 15.07
CA GLN A 150 -10.31 12.60 15.82
C GLN A 150 -9.19 11.59 16.03
N ILE A 151 -7.96 12.03 15.78
CA ILE A 151 -6.76 11.20 15.90
C ILE A 151 -5.65 11.98 16.59
N GLU A 152 -5.05 11.36 17.59
CA GLU A 152 -3.87 11.86 18.28
C GLU A 152 -2.64 11.83 17.37
N VAL A 153 -1.87 12.93 17.32
CA VAL A 153 -0.74 13.12 16.40
C VAL A 153 0.29 11.99 16.51
N ASP A 154 0.62 11.60 17.74
CA ASP A 154 1.66 10.64 18.05
C ASP A 154 1.15 9.20 18.13
N SER A 155 -0.12 8.97 17.80
CA SER A 155 -0.69 7.63 17.76
C SER A 155 -0.22 6.82 16.55
N VAL A 156 -0.32 5.50 16.67
CA VAL A 156 -0.20 4.56 15.55
C VAL A 156 -1.57 3.95 15.35
N VAL A 157 -2.18 4.22 14.20
CA VAL A 157 -3.54 3.78 13.87
C VAL A 157 -3.47 2.56 12.97
N THR A 158 -4.09 1.47 13.40
CA THR A 158 -4.20 0.24 12.60
C THR A 158 -5.55 0.19 11.88
N ALA A 159 -5.72 -0.75 10.94
CA ALA A 159 -7.03 -1.02 10.37
C ALA A 159 -8.04 -1.52 11.43
N ALA A 160 -7.57 -1.92 12.62
CA ALA A 160 -8.45 -2.28 13.72
C ALA A 160 -9.17 -1.06 14.34
N ASP A 161 -8.51 0.10 14.30
CA ASP A 161 -8.91 1.33 15.00
C ASP A 161 -9.55 2.36 14.06
N VAL A 162 -9.49 2.11 12.75
CA VAL A 162 -10.03 3.02 11.74
C VAL A 162 -11.54 3.13 11.83
N GLN A 163 -12.02 4.37 11.96
CA GLN A 163 -13.44 4.69 11.84
C GLN A 163 -13.77 4.92 10.38
N VAL A 164 -14.82 4.24 9.91
CA VAL A 164 -15.29 4.40 8.53
C VAL A 164 -16.72 4.95 8.48
N ARG A 165 -17.09 5.61 7.38
CA ARG A 165 -18.43 6.15 7.18
C ARG A 165 -19.50 5.05 7.22
N PRO A 166 -20.74 5.36 7.69
CA PRO A 166 -21.82 4.39 7.76
C PRO A 166 -22.09 3.64 6.46
N ALA A 167 -21.93 4.31 5.31
CA ALA A 167 -22.15 3.74 3.97
C ALA A 167 -21.26 2.53 3.67
N VAL A 168 -20.06 2.44 4.25
CA VAL A 168 -19.09 1.34 4.03
C VAL A 168 -18.82 0.53 5.30
N ALA A 169 -19.30 0.97 6.46
CA ALA A 169 -19.04 0.35 7.76
C ALA A 169 -19.44 -1.13 7.82
N GLY A 170 -20.62 -1.49 7.31
CA GLY A 170 -21.08 -2.88 7.30
C GLY A 170 -20.16 -3.80 6.49
N LEU A 171 -19.75 -3.38 5.30
CA LEU A 171 -18.83 -4.13 4.46
C LEU A 171 -17.43 -4.21 5.09
N PHE A 172 -16.90 -3.09 5.58
CA PHE A 172 -15.60 -3.06 6.24
C PHE A 172 -15.56 -3.99 7.46
N GLN A 173 -16.59 -3.98 8.30
CA GLN A 173 -16.71 -4.87 9.45
C GLN A 173 -16.79 -6.33 9.01
N HIS A 174 -17.62 -6.65 8.02
CA HIS A 174 -17.70 -8.00 7.47
C HIS A 174 -16.32 -8.51 7.00
N LEU A 175 -15.59 -7.70 6.23
CA LEU A 175 -14.27 -8.07 5.74
C LEU A 175 -13.26 -8.28 6.88
N ARG A 176 -13.30 -7.45 7.92
CA ARG A 176 -12.44 -7.62 9.10
C ARG A 176 -12.78 -8.87 9.90
N THR A 177 -14.06 -9.05 10.25
CA THR A 177 -14.51 -10.18 11.09
C THR A 177 -14.24 -11.52 10.44
N ASN A 178 -14.29 -11.60 9.11
CA ASN A 178 -14.01 -12.83 8.36
C ASN A 178 -12.53 -13.00 7.96
N GLY A 179 -11.62 -12.14 8.46
CA GLY A 179 -10.18 -12.27 8.21
C GLY A 179 -9.73 -11.88 6.79
N PHE A 180 -10.59 -11.23 6.01
CA PHE A 180 -10.24 -10.69 4.69
C PHE A 180 -9.38 -9.42 4.79
N LEU A 181 -9.65 -8.57 5.80
CA LEU A 181 -8.86 -7.39 6.14
C LEU A 181 -8.15 -7.62 7.47
N VAL A 182 -6.83 -7.75 7.45
CA VAL A 182 -6.01 -8.09 8.62
C VAL A 182 -5.06 -6.93 8.95
N PRO A 183 -5.10 -6.34 10.15
CA PRO A 183 -4.13 -5.32 10.54
C PRO A 183 -2.73 -5.95 10.71
N ILE A 184 -1.71 -5.26 10.20
CA ILE A 184 -0.31 -5.60 10.45
C ILE A 184 0.12 -5.00 11.79
N THR A 185 0.90 -5.75 12.55
CA THR A 185 1.47 -5.32 13.84
C THR A 185 3.00 -5.37 13.82
N GLY A 186 3.64 -4.70 14.78
CA GLY A 186 5.11 -4.74 14.92
C GLY A 186 5.85 -3.87 13.90
N ALA A 187 5.20 -2.79 13.45
CA ALA A 187 5.76 -1.78 12.57
C ALA A 187 6.91 -1.02 13.26
N SER A 188 7.98 -0.77 12.50
CA SER A 188 9.12 0.02 12.96
C SER A 188 8.76 1.50 13.07
N PRO A 189 9.06 2.17 14.21
CA PRO A 189 8.86 3.60 14.35
C PRO A 189 9.60 4.42 13.27
N GLN A 190 10.79 3.97 12.85
CA GLN A 190 11.56 4.62 11.79
C GLN A 190 10.84 4.50 10.43
N ALA A 191 10.33 3.31 10.12
CA ALA A 191 9.59 3.08 8.87
C ALA A 191 8.29 3.88 8.84
N LEU A 192 7.57 3.93 9.96
CA LEU A 192 6.36 4.74 10.14
C LEU A 192 6.61 6.25 9.98
N ALA A 193 7.82 6.73 10.31
CA ALA A 193 8.18 8.14 10.14
C ALA A 193 8.48 8.53 8.68
N CYS A 194 8.69 7.56 7.78
CA CYS A 194 8.99 7.83 6.37
C CYS A 194 7.80 8.50 5.66
N GLN A 195 8.10 9.39 4.71
CA GLN A 195 7.11 10.12 3.92
C GLN A 195 7.24 9.78 2.43
N PRO A 196 6.85 8.56 2.00
CA PRO A 196 7.12 8.08 0.64
C PRO A 196 6.43 8.90 -0.46
N ARG A 197 5.34 9.62 -0.14
CA ARG A 197 4.61 10.45 -1.12
C ARG A 197 5.41 11.67 -1.60
N THR A 198 6.16 12.30 -0.69
CA THR A 198 6.93 13.54 -0.98
C THR A 198 8.42 13.26 -1.18
N LEU A 199 8.84 12.00 -1.05
CA LEU A 199 10.25 11.62 -1.04
C LEU A 199 10.96 11.94 -2.37
N ALA A 200 10.34 11.64 -3.51
CA ALA A 200 10.90 12.00 -4.82
C ALA A 200 11.10 13.52 -4.98
N GLU A 201 10.12 14.32 -4.55
CA GLU A 201 10.15 15.78 -4.63
C GLU A 201 11.25 16.35 -3.74
N ARG A 202 11.35 15.87 -2.50
CA ARG A 202 12.42 16.25 -1.56
C ARG A 202 13.81 15.90 -2.08
N ILE A 203 13.96 14.71 -2.68
CA ILE A 203 15.22 14.29 -3.31
C ILE A 203 15.57 15.21 -4.47
N ALA A 204 14.61 15.54 -5.33
CA ALA A 204 14.82 16.43 -6.47
C ALA A 204 15.17 17.87 -6.02
N ALA A 205 14.56 18.35 -4.94
CA ALA A 205 14.83 19.65 -4.34
C ALA A 205 16.14 19.71 -3.53
N GLY A 206 16.87 18.59 -3.39
CA GLY A 206 18.12 18.54 -2.64
C GLY A 206 17.95 18.70 -1.12
N VAL A 207 16.77 18.36 -0.58
CA VAL A 207 16.51 18.38 0.86
C VAL A 207 17.28 17.26 1.53
N ASP A 208 18.08 17.57 2.55
CA ASP A 208 18.89 16.58 3.27
C ASP A 208 18.06 15.56 4.07
N GLY A 209 18.66 14.40 4.36
CA GLY A 209 18.14 13.41 5.30
C GLY A 209 17.23 12.33 4.71
N TRP A 210 16.93 12.42 3.41
CA TRP A 210 16.14 11.41 2.68
C TRP A 210 16.81 10.02 2.66
N GLU A 211 18.13 9.95 2.83
CA GLU A 211 18.91 8.71 2.87
C GLU A 211 18.48 7.80 4.04
N LYS A 212 17.95 8.39 5.12
CA LYS A 212 17.44 7.65 6.29
C LYS A 212 16.04 7.06 6.07
N GLU A 213 15.37 7.40 4.96
CA GLU A 213 14.02 6.96 4.61
C GLU A 213 14.02 5.85 3.55
N VAL A 214 15.18 5.49 3.00
CA VAL A 214 15.34 4.43 2.00
C VAL A 214 16.34 3.36 2.46
N PRO A 215 16.27 2.13 1.94
CA PRO A 215 17.31 1.13 2.17
C PRO A 215 18.69 1.61 1.69
N ALA A 216 19.77 1.19 2.37
CA ALA A 216 21.13 1.63 2.03
C ALA A 216 21.56 1.37 0.57
N PRO A 217 21.23 0.24 -0.07
CA PRO A 217 21.51 0.04 -1.50
C PRO A 217 20.80 1.06 -2.41
N VAL A 218 19.57 1.43 -2.05
CA VAL A 218 18.75 2.41 -2.78
C VAL A 218 19.35 3.81 -2.63
N ALA A 219 19.78 4.19 -1.42
CA ALA A 219 20.47 5.46 -1.18
C ALA A 219 21.71 5.60 -2.07
N LYS A 220 22.58 4.58 -2.08
CA LYS A 220 23.79 4.55 -2.91
C LYS A 220 23.47 4.71 -4.40
N GLU A 221 22.45 4.01 -4.90
CA GLU A 221 22.06 4.07 -6.30
C GLU A 221 21.48 5.43 -6.69
N ILE A 222 20.69 6.06 -5.83
CA ILE A 222 20.18 7.43 -6.05
C ILE A 222 21.34 8.42 -6.11
N THR A 223 22.29 8.34 -5.18
CA THR A 223 23.47 9.22 -5.18
C THR A 223 24.33 9.02 -6.42
N ARG A 224 24.54 7.77 -6.85
CA ARG A 224 25.30 7.44 -8.06
C ARG A 224 24.69 8.00 -9.35
N ARG A 225 23.36 8.04 -9.45
CA ARG A 225 22.64 8.58 -10.62
C ARG A 225 22.56 10.10 -10.68
N LYS A 226 22.81 10.79 -9.55
CA LYS A 226 22.85 12.25 -9.47
C LYS A 226 24.21 12.84 -9.90
N GLN A 227 25.26 12.02 -9.91
CA GLN A 227 26.59 12.37 -10.44
C GLN A 227 26.61 12.23 -11.95
#